data_AF-A0A931M1W2-F1
#
_entry.id   AF-A0A931M1W2-F1
#
_cell.length_a   1.000
_cell.length_b   1.000
_cell.length_c   1.000
_cell.angle_alpha   90.00
_cell.angle_beta   90.00
_cell.angle_gamma   90.00
#
_symmetry.space_group_name_H-M   'P 1'
#
loop_
_entity.id
_entity.type
_entity.pdbx_description
1 polymer ?
#
loop_
_entity_poly.entity_id
_entity_poly.type
_entity_poly.pdbx_seq_one_letter_code
_entity_poly.pdbx_strand_id
1 'polypeptide(L)'
;MPFVKTEFPGLLIFEPVVFEDSRGYFYESYNERTFEKEGVQIKFIQDNQAQSSYGVVRGLHYQLAPYAQTKLVRVLSGSILDVVVDIRKGSPTYGKTFSIELSAQNKKQLLVPKGFAHGYSVLSETSEVLYKCDEFYHRESEAGILLYDEELNIDWQVPMDKAIISDKDKNQYTGVDKAESEKELAFRVNGEAVGVLAAVCKKFDTKFIHISTDYVFDGTATVPYTETSTTNPVNLYGASKLEGETQALHYNPDCIIIRTSWVYSSYGKNFVKTMLRLMSERNEVKVVDDQFGSPTYAADLAKAILDIISNYKPGIYHYSNDGVISWYDFAVAIKTISNSNCAVHAIPTSQYPLPAKRPHYSVFNKEKIIQTFQLEIPGWKESLKKCLDKLL
;
A
#
# COMPACT_ATOMS: atom_id res chain seq x y z
N MET A 1 -32.32 -15.73 19.22
CA MET A 1 -30.91 -15.33 19.29
C MET A 1 -30.75 -14.14 18.36
N PRO A 2 -30.53 -12.93 18.88
CA PRO A 2 -30.41 -11.71 18.06
C PRO A 2 -29.11 -11.65 17.25
N PHE A 3 -28.21 -12.63 17.42
CA PHE A 3 -26.99 -12.74 16.61
C PHE A 3 -27.13 -13.76 15.49
N VAL A 4 -26.74 -13.36 14.29
CA VAL A 4 -26.56 -14.21 13.12
C VAL A 4 -25.06 -14.38 12.89
N LYS A 5 -24.61 -15.63 12.82
CA LYS A 5 -23.21 -15.96 12.46
C LYS A 5 -23.00 -15.75 10.97
N THR A 6 -21.87 -15.17 10.61
CA THR A 6 -21.41 -15.12 9.22
C THR A 6 -20.50 -16.32 8.92
N GLU A 7 -20.07 -16.47 7.67
CA GLU A 7 -19.01 -17.41 7.29
C GLU A 7 -17.62 -17.02 7.84
N PHE A 8 -17.47 -15.80 8.36
CA PHE A 8 -16.24 -15.28 8.93
C PHE A 8 -16.21 -15.54 10.44
N PRO A 9 -15.23 -16.31 10.95
CA PRO A 9 -15.18 -16.66 12.38
C PRO A 9 -15.15 -15.41 13.27
N GLY A 10 -16.15 -15.28 14.15
CA GLY A 10 -16.27 -14.17 15.12
C GLY A 10 -16.91 -12.89 14.58
N LEU A 11 -17.13 -12.77 13.27
CA LEU A 11 -17.88 -11.67 12.68
C LEU A 11 -19.38 -12.00 12.79
N LEU A 12 -20.13 -11.17 13.51
CA LEU A 12 -21.54 -11.42 13.83
C LEU A 12 -22.43 -10.25 13.42
N ILE A 13 -23.63 -10.54 12.96
CA ILE A 13 -24.66 -9.55 12.69
C ILE A 13 -25.62 -9.54 13.89
N PHE A 14 -25.86 -8.39 14.49
CA PHE A 14 -26.86 -8.21 15.54
C PHE A 14 -28.14 -7.61 14.96
N GLU A 15 -29.25 -8.32 15.11
CA GLU A 15 -30.59 -7.90 14.72
C GLU A 15 -31.44 -7.66 15.98
N PRO A 16 -31.72 -6.40 16.34
CA PRO A 16 -32.49 -6.10 17.55
C PRO A 16 -33.96 -6.47 17.37
N VAL A 17 -34.62 -6.80 18.48
CA VAL A 17 -36.09 -6.89 18.52
C VAL A 17 -36.64 -5.46 18.61
N VAL A 18 -37.35 -5.04 17.57
CA VAL A 18 -37.93 -3.69 17.47
C VAL A 18 -39.40 -3.72 17.87
N PHE A 19 -39.77 -2.84 18.79
CA PHE A 19 -41.15 -2.62 19.20
C PHE A 19 -41.63 -1.31 18.60
N GLU A 20 -42.70 -1.36 17.81
CA GLU A 20 -43.26 -0.19 17.12
C GLU A 20 -44.68 0.11 17.64
N ASP A 21 -44.98 1.38 17.81
CA ASP A 21 -46.32 1.89 18.08
C ASP A 21 -46.54 3.25 17.41
N SER A 22 -47.70 3.87 17.64
CA SER A 22 -48.05 5.16 17.03
C SER A 22 -47.13 6.33 17.42
N ARG A 23 -46.22 6.16 18.39
CA ARG A 23 -45.24 7.17 18.84
C ARG A 23 -43.87 6.97 18.19
N GLY A 24 -43.63 5.85 17.50
CA GLY A 24 -42.36 5.51 16.88
C GLY A 24 -41.92 4.09 17.23
N TYR A 25 -40.62 3.89 17.42
CA TYR A 25 -40.03 2.59 17.73
C TYR A 25 -39.12 2.65 18.95
N PHE A 26 -38.99 1.51 19.63
CA PHE A 26 -38.05 1.29 20.71
C PHE A 26 -37.33 -0.05 20.53
N TYR A 27 -36.03 -0.07 20.79
CA TYR A 27 -35.27 -1.31 20.96
C TYR A 27 -34.00 -1.06 21.77
N GLU A 28 -33.52 -2.11 22.43
CA GLU A 28 -32.22 -2.08 23.09
C GLU A 28 -31.11 -2.26 22.05
N SER A 29 -30.47 -1.15 21.68
CA SER A 29 -29.36 -1.22 20.72
C SER A 29 -28.09 -1.86 21.30
N TYR A 30 -27.97 -1.90 22.62
CA TYR A 30 -26.97 -2.67 23.33
C TYR A 30 -27.51 -3.01 24.72
N ASN A 31 -27.42 -4.28 25.10
CA ASN A 31 -27.71 -4.76 26.45
C ASN A 31 -26.64 -5.81 26.78
N GLU A 32 -25.78 -5.50 27.75
CA GLU A 32 -24.66 -6.36 28.15
C GLU A 32 -25.11 -7.78 28.47
N ARG A 33 -26.20 -7.94 29.24
CA ARG A 33 -26.73 -9.27 29.61
C ARG A 33 -27.22 -10.06 28.39
N THR A 34 -27.78 -9.38 27.39
CA THR A 34 -28.21 -10.03 26.14
C THR A 34 -27.00 -10.49 25.33
N PHE A 35 -25.96 -9.67 25.25
CA PHE A 35 -24.72 -10.01 24.54
C PHE A 35 -23.98 -11.16 25.23
N GLU A 36 -23.85 -11.13 26.56
CA GLU A 36 -23.22 -12.19 27.35
C GLU A 36 -23.92 -13.55 27.20
N LYS A 37 -25.26 -13.56 27.21
CA LYS A 37 -26.06 -14.78 26.99
C LYS A 37 -25.81 -15.43 25.63
N GLU A 38 -25.43 -14.63 24.63
CA GLU A 38 -25.12 -15.08 23.28
C GLU A 38 -23.61 -15.33 23.08
N GLY A 39 -22.83 -15.32 24.17
CA GLY A 39 -21.40 -15.62 24.15
C GLY A 39 -20.50 -14.44 23.76
N VAL A 40 -21.03 -13.22 23.73
CA VAL A 40 -20.30 -12.00 23.37
C VAL A 40 -19.97 -11.22 24.65
N GLN A 41 -18.80 -11.51 25.23
CA GLN A 41 -18.31 -10.85 26.45
C GLN A 41 -17.29 -9.77 26.09
N ILE A 42 -17.77 -8.59 25.70
CA ILE A 42 -16.94 -7.47 25.28
C ILE A 42 -17.30 -6.24 26.10
N LYS A 43 -16.30 -5.64 26.75
CA LYS A 43 -16.46 -4.37 27.45
C LYS A 43 -16.12 -3.23 26.51
N PHE A 44 -17.14 -2.60 25.94
CA PHE A 44 -16.96 -1.37 25.16
C PHE A 44 -16.62 -0.20 26.08
N ILE A 45 -15.62 0.60 25.71
CA ILE A 45 -15.09 1.72 26.50
C ILE A 45 -15.15 3.07 25.78
N GLN A 46 -15.44 3.07 24.48
CA GLN A 46 -15.47 4.27 23.66
C GLN A 46 -16.62 4.18 22.65
N ASP A 47 -17.37 5.28 22.50
CA ASP A 47 -18.34 5.48 21.44
C ASP A 47 -17.80 6.50 20.44
N ASN A 48 -17.98 6.22 19.16
CA ASN A 48 -17.57 7.09 18.07
C ASN A 48 -18.77 7.35 17.16
N GLN A 49 -18.87 8.57 16.65
CA GLN A 49 -19.98 8.99 15.79
C GLN A 49 -19.45 9.81 14.62
N ALA A 50 -19.93 9.52 13.43
CA ALA A 50 -19.56 10.22 12.22
C ALA A 50 -20.77 10.43 11.31
N GLN A 51 -20.94 11.66 10.83
CA GLN A 51 -21.87 11.99 9.76
C GLN A 51 -21.10 12.12 8.45
N SER A 52 -21.66 11.63 7.35
CA SER A 52 -21.05 11.71 6.02
C SER A 52 -22.13 11.79 4.95
N SER A 53 -21.81 12.40 3.81
CA SER A 53 -22.74 12.53 2.67
C SER A 53 -22.57 11.39 1.67
N TYR A 54 -23.55 11.24 0.77
CA TYR A 54 -23.50 10.30 -0.34
C TYR A 54 -22.15 10.33 -1.07
N GLY A 55 -21.66 9.15 -1.43
CA GLY A 55 -20.43 8.99 -2.18
C GLY A 55 -19.17 9.00 -1.31
N VAL A 56 -19.25 9.37 -0.03
CA VAL A 56 -18.12 9.19 0.90
C VAL A 56 -17.78 7.71 1.01
N VAL A 57 -16.51 7.38 0.75
CA VAL A 57 -15.97 6.06 1.04
C VAL A 57 -14.79 6.21 1.99
N ARG A 58 -14.92 5.60 3.17
CA ARG A 58 -13.84 5.50 4.15
C ARG A 58 -13.12 4.18 3.91
N GLY A 59 -11.80 4.26 3.73
CA GLY A 59 -10.96 3.10 3.44
C GLY A 59 -11.02 2.01 4.51
N LEU A 60 -10.34 0.90 4.25
CA LEU A 60 -10.22 -0.19 5.22
C LEU A 60 -9.14 0.15 6.26
N HIS A 61 -9.54 0.34 7.51
CA HIS A 61 -8.64 0.71 8.62
C HIS A 61 -8.64 -0.36 9.73
N TYR A 62 -7.50 -0.53 10.38
CA TYR A 62 -7.32 -1.40 11.55
C TYR A 62 -6.21 -0.87 12.46
N GLN A 63 -6.16 -1.37 13.70
CA GLN A 63 -5.06 -1.13 14.63
C GLN A 63 -4.30 -2.44 14.87
N LEU A 64 -2.97 -2.38 14.86
CA LEU A 64 -2.10 -3.50 15.17
C LEU A 64 -2.11 -3.82 16.67
N ALA A 65 -1.82 -5.08 17.01
CA ALA A 65 -1.63 -5.50 18.39
C ALA A 65 -0.50 -4.68 19.06
N PRO A 66 -0.62 -4.34 20.36
CA PRO A 66 -1.68 -4.73 21.31
C PRO A 66 -2.97 -3.89 21.23
N TYR A 67 -3.02 -2.85 20.38
CA TYR A 67 -4.10 -1.86 20.33
C TYR A 67 -5.24 -2.20 19.37
N ALA A 68 -5.32 -3.45 18.90
CA ALA A 68 -6.40 -3.87 18.01
C ALA A 68 -7.78 -3.69 18.67
N GLN A 69 -8.78 -3.29 17.89
CA GLN A 69 -10.14 -2.99 18.37
C GLN A 69 -11.16 -4.00 17.86
N THR A 70 -12.09 -4.38 18.73
CA THR A 70 -13.40 -4.91 18.35
C THR A 70 -14.36 -3.72 18.19
N LYS A 71 -15.17 -3.72 17.13
CA LYS A 71 -16.16 -2.68 16.87
C LYS A 71 -17.57 -3.24 16.82
N LEU A 72 -18.54 -2.52 17.38
CA LEU A 72 -19.96 -2.75 17.13
C LEU A 72 -20.51 -1.56 16.35
N VAL A 73 -20.77 -1.76 15.06
CA VAL A 73 -21.07 -0.70 14.08
C VAL A 73 -22.55 -0.67 13.75
N ARG A 74 -23.15 0.53 13.71
CA ARG A 74 -24.55 0.72 13.34
C ARG A 74 -24.81 2.07 12.69
N VAL A 75 -25.96 2.19 12.04
CA VAL A 75 -26.43 3.44 11.44
C VAL A 75 -27.59 4.04 12.27
N LEU A 76 -27.51 5.35 12.52
CA LEU A 76 -28.52 6.15 13.22
C LEU A 76 -29.49 6.80 12.24
N SER A 77 -28.97 7.31 11.11
CA SER A 77 -29.73 7.89 10.00
C SER A 77 -29.10 7.49 8.64
N GLY A 78 -29.92 7.34 7.59
CA GLY A 78 -29.45 6.93 6.26
C GLY A 78 -29.05 5.45 6.14
N SER A 79 -28.14 5.16 5.21
CA SER A 79 -27.60 3.82 4.93
C SER A 79 -26.14 3.85 4.47
N ILE A 80 -25.41 2.79 4.81
CA ILE A 80 -24.04 2.52 4.36
C ILE A 80 -23.92 1.09 3.84
N LEU A 81 -22.95 0.85 2.96
CA LEU A 81 -22.38 -0.47 2.77
C LEU A 81 -21.20 -0.60 3.73
N ASP A 82 -21.33 -1.45 4.75
CA ASP A 82 -20.27 -1.74 5.70
C ASP A 82 -19.42 -2.90 5.19
N VAL A 83 -18.10 -2.74 5.18
CA VAL A 83 -17.17 -3.69 4.55
C VAL A 83 -16.04 -4.05 5.51
N VAL A 84 -15.73 -5.34 5.60
CA VAL A 84 -14.62 -5.85 6.40
C VAL A 84 -13.75 -6.83 5.61
N VAL A 85 -12.47 -6.88 5.96
CA VAL A 85 -11.49 -7.84 5.43
C VAL A 85 -10.81 -8.54 6.58
N ASP A 86 -10.77 -9.87 6.55
CA ASP A 86 -10.11 -10.66 7.59
C ASP A 86 -8.59 -10.65 7.39
N ILE A 87 -7.86 -10.07 8.34
CA ILE A 87 -6.40 -9.96 8.31
C ILE A 87 -5.71 -10.88 9.33
N ARG A 88 -6.44 -11.83 9.91
CA ARG A 88 -5.88 -12.79 10.88
C ARG A 88 -5.16 -13.93 10.16
N LYS A 89 -3.84 -13.93 10.23
CA LYS A 89 -3.02 -15.02 9.67
C LYS A 89 -3.48 -16.37 10.23
N GLY A 90 -3.74 -17.34 9.35
CA GLY A 90 -4.23 -18.66 9.72
C GLY A 90 -5.75 -18.78 9.84
N SER A 91 -6.51 -17.69 9.70
CA SER A 91 -7.97 -17.75 9.61
C SER A 91 -8.40 -18.44 8.30
N PRO A 92 -9.48 -19.27 8.30
CA PRO A 92 -10.03 -19.86 7.08
C PRO A 92 -10.60 -18.81 6.10
N THR A 93 -10.82 -17.58 6.58
CA THR A 93 -11.29 -16.44 5.79
C THR A 93 -10.23 -15.36 5.56
N TYR A 94 -8.96 -15.62 5.87
CA TYR A 94 -7.87 -14.65 5.67
C TYR A 94 -7.85 -14.11 4.23
N GLY A 95 -7.79 -12.79 4.09
CA GLY A 95 -7.79 -12.07 2.81
C GLY A 95 -9.15 -12.01 2.10
N LYS A 96 -10.22 -12.56 2.70
CA LYS A 96 -11.57 -12.46 2.13
C LYS A 96 -12.32 -11.24 2.66
N THR A 97 -13.27 -10.78 1.85
CA THR A 97 -14.12 -9.63 2.14
C THR A 97 -15.53 -10.06 2.53
N PHE A 98 -16.13 -9.40 3.50
CA PHE A 98 -17.57 -9.46 3.81
C PHE A 98 -18.16 -8.06 3.72
N SER A 99 -19.37 -7.94 3.14
CA SER A 99 -20.10 -6.68 3.10
C SER A 99 -21.57 -6.85 3.51
N ILE A 100 -22.13 -5.81 4.13
CA ILE A 100 -23.53 -5.77 4.55
C ILE A 100 -24.06 -4.34 4.48
N GLU A 101 -25.30 -4.17 4.03
CA GLU A 101 -25.97 -2.87 4.18
C GLU A 101 -26.43 -2.69 5.63
N LEU A 102 -25.97 -1.62 6.27
CA LEU A 102 -26.48 -1.16 7.56
C LEU A 102 -27.28 0.11 7.33
N SER A 103 -28.48 0.20 7.91
CA SER A 103 -29.33 1.37 7.74
C SER A 103 -30.16 1.70 8.97
N ALA A 104 -30.57 2.95 9.04
CA ALA A 104 -31.55 3.39 10.02
C ALA A 104 -32.90 2.67 9.84
N GLN A 105 -33.18 2.05 8.69
CA GLN A 105 -34.41 1.27 8.50
C GLN A 105 -34.25 -0.15 9.02
N ASN A 106 -33.15 -0.84 8.69
CA ASN A 106 -32.97 -2.25 9.03
C ASN A 106 -32.50 -2.48 10.48
N LYS A 107 -31.99 -1.44 11.15
CA LYS A 107 -31.51 -1.44 12.55
C LYS A 107 -30.41 -2.47 12.86
N LYS A 108 -29.86 -3.13 11.84
CA LYS A 108 -28.80 -4.13 11.99
C LYS A 108 -27.53 -3.48 12.49
N GLN A 109 -26.70 -4.27 13.16
CA GLN A 109 -25.36 -3.88 13.57
C GLN A 109 -24.37 -4.96 13.19
N LEU A 110 -23.14 -4.56 12.86
CA LEU A 110 -22.05 -5.49 12.59
C LEU A 110 -21.07 -5.49 13.76
N LEU A 111 -20.87 -6.64 14.37
CA LEU A 111 -19.81 -6.86 15.37
C LEU A 111 -18.55 -7.33 14.63
N VAL A 112 -17.60 -6.42 14.48
CA VAL A 112 -16.32 -6.63 13.80
C VAL A 112 -15.24 -6.94 14.83
N PRO A 113 -14.75 -8.19 14.96
CA PRO A 113 -13.78 -8.53 15.99
C PRO A 113 -12.37 -8.01 15.64
N LYS A 114 -11.48 -8.01 16.64
CA LYS A 114 -10.05 -7.72 16.45
C LYS A 114 -9.46 -8.57 15.32
N GLY A 115 -8.59 -7.95 14.52
CA GLY A 115 -7.96 -8.60 13.37
C GLY A 115 -8.77 -8.54 12.06
N PHE A 116 -9.71 -7.60 11.97
CA PHE A 116 -10.33 -7.22 10.69
C PHE A 116 -9.93 -5.79 10.33
N ALA A 117 -9.72 -5.55 9.04
CA ALA A 117 -9.76 -4.21 8.48
C ALA A 117 -11.22 -3.84 8.20
N HIS A 118 -11.60 -2.59 8.46
CA HIS A 118 -13.00 -2.14 8.44
C HIS A 118 -13.12 -0.78 7.74
N GLY A 119 -14.10 -0.65 6.84
CA GLY A 119 -14.40 0.56 6.08
C GLY A 119 -15.85 0.57 5.63
N TYR A 120 -16.33 1.68 5.08
CA TYR A 120 -17.72 1.77 4.60
C TYR A 120 -17.88 2.82 3.49
N SER A 121 -18.92 2.66 2.66
CA SER A 121 -19.40 3.68 1.73
C SER A 121 -20.80 4.18 2.12
N VAL A 122 -21.10 5.45 1.86
CA VAL A 122 -22.40 6.05 2.15
C VAL A 122 -23.32 5.93 0.94
N LEU A 123 -24.47 5.27 1.12
CA LEU A 123 -25.41 4.95 0.04
C LEU A 123 -26.60 5.92 -0.05
N SER A 124 -26.97 6.56 1.06
CA SER A 124 -28.02 7.59 1.13
C SER A 124 -27.45 9.00 0.98
N GLU A 125 -28.33 10.02 0.85
CA GLU A 125 -27.93 11.44 0.76
C GLU A 125 -26.98 11.85 1.89
N THR A 126 -27.31 11.43 3.12
CA THR A 126 -26.44 11.49 4.29
C THR A 126 -26.60 10.22 5.11
N SER A 127 -25.56 9.85 5.84
CA SER A 127 -25.64 8.79 6.85
C SER A 127 -24.86 9.17 8.10
N GLU A 128 -25.42 8.78 9.24
CA GLU A 128 -24.80 8.93 10.56
C GLU A 128 -24.49 7.56 11.13
N VAL A 129 -23.20 7.27 11.25
CA VAL A 129 -22.68 5.99 11.74
C VAL A 129 -22.24 6.16 13.19
N LEU A 130 -22.67 5.23 14.04
CA LEU A 130 -22.23 5.10 15.42
C LEU A 130 -21.51 3.76 15.57
N TYR A 131 -20.35 3.76 16.22
CA TYR A 131 -19.68 2.50 16.56
C TYR A 131 -19.03 2.54 17.93
N LYS A 132 -19.13 1.40 18.63
CA LYS A 132 -18.51 1.18 19.95
C LYS A 132 -17.17 0.47 19.77
N CYS A 133 -16.17 0.78 20.60
CA CYS A 133 -14.86 0.11 20.62
C CYS A 133 -14.51 -0.42 22.01
N ASP A 134 -13.78 -1.54 22.07
CA ASP A 134 -13.25 -2.16 23.30
C ASP A 134 -11.81 -1.76 23.64
N GLU A 135 -11.22 -0.84 22.87
CA GLU A 135 -9.87 -0.30 23.07
C GLU A 135 -9.81 1.15 22.56
N PHE A 136 -8.93 1.98 23.12
CA PHE A 136 -8.74 3.37 22.71
C PHE A 136 -8.07 3.49 21.34
N TYR A 137 -8.31 4.62 20.68
CA TYR A 137 -7.58 4.94 19.44
C TYR A 137 -6.08 5.18 19.75
N HIS A 138 -5.22 4.51 19.00
CA HIS A 138 -3.77 4.59 19.11
C HIS A 138 -3.16 4.82 17.73
N ARG A 139 -2.90 6.10 17.43
CA ARG A 139 -2.50 6.60 16.11
C ARG A 139 -1.32 5.84 15.51
N GLU A 140 -0.30 5.50 16.30
CA GLU A 140 0.92 4.83 15.80
C GLU A 140 0.69 3.36 15.44
N SER A 141 -0.41 2.77 15.90
CA SER A 141 -0.77 1.38 15.56
C SER A 141 -1.71 1.29 14.36
N GLU A 142 -2.18 2.44 13.85
CA GLU A 142 -3.14 2.49 12.77
C GLU A 142 -2.49 2.08 11.45
N ALA A 143 -3.16 1.17 10.75
CA ALA A 143 -2.82 0.77 9.41
C ALA A 143 -4.10 0.67 8.56
N GLY A 144 -3.92 0.54 7.25
CA GLY A 144 -5.03 0.40 6.34
C GLY A 144 -4.72 -0.46 5.13
N ILE A 145 -5.78 -0.83 4.40
CA ILE A 145 -5.74 -1.49 3.11
C ILE A 145 -6.33 -0.56 2.05
N LEU A 146 -5.74 -0.57 0.85
CA LEU A 146 -6.12 0.33 -0.23
C LEU A 146 -7.58 0.07 -0.59
N LEU A 147 -8.33 1.15 -0.76
CA LEU A 147 -9.75 1.10 -1.09
C LEU A 147 -10.00 0.39 -2.43
N TYR A 148 -9.05 0.52 -3.35
CA TYR A 148 -9.06 -0.07 -4.69
C TYR A 148 -8.04 -1.20 -4.83
N ASP A 149 -7.89 -2.01 -3.80
CA ASP A 149 -7.10 -3.22 -3.91
C ASP A 149 -7.77 -4.18 -4.92
N GLU A 150 -7.12 -4.38 -6.07
CA GLU A 150 -7.62 -5.23 -7.16
C GLU A 150 -7.79 -6.69 -6.73
N GLU A 151 -7.03 -7.17 -5.72
CA GLU A 151 -7.17 -8.54 -5.22
C GLU A 151 -8.43 -8.69 -4.35
N LEU A 152 -8.80 -7.65 -3.61
CA LEU A 152 -10.00 -7.65 -2.78
C LEU A 152 -11.30 -7.40 -3.58
N ASN A 153 -11.19 -6.72 -4.72
CA ASN A 153 -12.27 -6.45 -5.68
C ASN A 153 -13.61 -6.04 -5.02
N ILE A 154 -13.53 -5.04 -4.13
CA ILE A 154 -14.67 -4.59 -3.33
C ILE A 154 -15.60 -3.73 -4.17
N ASP A 155 -16.85 -4.16 -4.34
CA ASP A 155 -17.92 -3.31 -4.87
C ASP A 155 -18.43 -2.38 -3.76
N TRP A 156 -17.93 -1.15 -3.76
CA TRP A 156 -18.34 -0.11 -2.81
C TRP A 156 -19.75 0.44 -3.06
N GLN A 157 -20.46 0.01 -4.12
CA GLN A 157 -21.79 0.50 -4.51
C GLN A 157 -21.89 2.04 -4.66
N VAL A 158 -20.74 2.68 -4.89
CA VAL A 158 -20.62 4.10 -5.18
C VAL A 158 -19.88 4.22 -6.50
N PRO A 159 -20.47 4.86 -7.52
CA PRO A 159 -19.77 5.15 -8.77
C PRO A 159 -18.48 5.93 -8.51
N MET A 160 -17.40 5.53 -9.17
CA MET A 160 -16.05 6.07 -8.95
C MET A 160 -15.96 7.59 -9.15
N ASP A 161 -16.71 8.12 -10.11
CA ASP A 161 -16.83 9.56 -10.40
C ASP A 161 -17.53 10.34 -9.28
N LYS A 162 -18.25 9.65 -8.40
CA LYS A 162 -18.94 10.21 -7.24
C LYS A 162 -18.25 9.91 -5.91
N ALA A 163 -17.17 9.12 -5.93
CA ALA A 163 -16.47 8.71 -4.72
C ALA A 163 -15.73 9.89 -4.07
N ILE A 164 -16.10 10.21 -2.84
CA ILE A 164 -15.46 11.23 -2.00
C ILE A 164 -14.55 10.50 -1.00
N ILE A 165 -13.25 10.57 -1.25
CA ILE A 165 -12.25 9.80 -0.49
C ILE A 165 -11.22 10.76 0.11
N SER A 166 -10.82 10.50 1.35
CA SER A 166 -9.78 11.27 2.03
C SER A 166 -8.42 11.11 1.34
N ASP A 167 -7.54 12.11 1.42
CA ASP A 167 -6.19 11.98 0.83
C ASP A 167 -5.39 10.85 1.48
N LYS A 168 -5.64 10.56 2.76
CA LYS A 168 -5.09 9.41 3.48
C LYS A 168 -5.50 8.08 2.83
N ASP A 169 -6.77 7.95 2.46
CA ASP A 169 -7.31 6.72 1.84
C ASP A 169 -6.93 6.61 0.36
N LYS A 170 -6.83 7.72 -0.37
CA LYS A 170 -6.32 7.77 -1.76
C LYS A 170 -4.85 7.39 -1.83
N ASN A 171 -4.07 7.88 -0.88
CA ASN A 171 -2.62 7.79 -0.87
C ASN A 171 -2.12 6.91 0.26
N GLN A 172 -2.77 5.76 0.51
CA GLN A 172 -2.16 4.75 1.36
C GLN A 172 -0.77 4.43 0.79
N TYR A 173 0.20 4.92 1.56
CA TYR A 173 1.48 5.46 1.12
C TYR A 173 2.31 4.42 0.35
N THR A 174 3.15 4.89 -0.58
CA THR A 174 4.24 4.05 -1.09
C THR A 174 5.16 3.67 0.07
N GLY A 175 5.90 2.56 -0.02
CA GLY A 175 6.87 2.19 1.03
C GLY A 175 7.87 3.32 1.34
N VAL A 176 8.11 4.21 0.38
CA VAL A 176 8.94 5.41 0.54
C VAL A 176 8.27 6.43 1.46
N ASP A 177 7.00 6.76 1.23
CA ASP A 177 6.30 7.76 2.06
C ASP A 177 5.95 7.21 3.45
N LYS A 178 5.68 5.90 3.57
CA LYS A 178 5.47 5.24 4.88
C LYS A 178 6.68 5.35 5.78
N ALA A 179 7.89 5.30 5.22
CA ALA A 179 9.11 5.38 6.00
C ALA A 179 9.26 6.71 6.77
N GLU A 180 8.59 7.79 6.33
CA GLU A 180 8.59 9.06 7.06
C GLU A 180 7.77 9.01 8.34
N SER A 181 6.67 8.23 8.35
CA SER A 181 5.82 8.06 9.53
C SER A 181 6.16 6.82 10.37
N GLU A 182 6.79 5.80 9.78
CA GLU A 182 7.07 4.49 10.39
C GLU A 182 8.58 4.23 10.45
N LYS A 183 9.35 5.21 10.98
CA LYS A 183 10.82 5.18 10.98
C LYS A 183 11.39 3.89 11.58
N GLU A 184 10.96 3.52 12.78
CA GLU A 184 11.49 2.34 13.48
C GLU A 184 11.25 1.06 12.69
N LEU A 185 10.07 0.93 12.07
CA LEU A 185 9.75 -0.22 11.24
C LEU A 185 10.59 -0.23 9.94
N ALA A 186 10.75 0.92 9.30
CA ALA A 186 11.57 1.05 8.10
C ALA A 186 13.02 0.62 8.37
N PHE A 187 13.65 1.09 9.46
CA PHE A 187 15.02 0.71 9.82
C PHE A 187 15.13 -0.76 10.26
N ARG A 188 14.13 -1.30 10.96
CA ARG A 188 14.11 -2.72 11.33
C ARG A 188 14.06 -3.63 10.11
N VAL A 189 13.18 -3.32 9.15
CA VAL A 189 12.97 -4.15 7.94
C VAL A 189 14.08 -3.95 6.92
N ASN A 190 14.44 -2.71 6.63
CA ASN A 190 15.41 -2.39 5.57
C ASN A 190 16.86 -2.43 6.04
N GLY A 191 17.12 -2.28 7.34
CA GLY A 191 18.45 -2.27 7.95
C GLY A 191 18.74 -3.53 8.76
N GLU A 192 18.18 -3.63 9.97
CA GLU A 192 18.51 -4.69 10.94
C GLU A 192 18.29 -6.10 10.38
N ALA A 193 17.13 -6.35 9.77
CA ALA A 193 16.79 -7.65 9.19
C ALA A 193 17.77 -8.05 8.07
N VAL A 194 18.27 -7.08 7.30
CA VAL A 194 19.26 -7.33 6.23
C VAL A 194 20.58 -7.79 6.84
N GLY A 195 21.03 -7.17 7.94
CA GLY A 195 22.21 -7.61 8.67
C GLY A 195 22.08 -9.04 9.20
N VAL A 196 20.93 -9.39 9.76
CA VAL A 196 20.64 -10.75 10.23
C VAL A 196 20.71 -11.75 9.07
N LEU A 197 20.07 -11.46 7.93
CA LEU A 197 20.12 -12.30 6.74
C LEU A 197 21.55 -12.48 6.22
N ALA A 198 22.32 -11.39 6.14
CA ALA A 198 23.72 -11.42 5.72
C ALA A 198 24.57 -12.31 6.65
N ALA A 199 24.43 -12.15 7.97
CA ALA A 199 25.14 -12.96 8.96
C ALA A 199 24.79 -14.45 8.85
N VAL A 200 23.51 -14.78 8.66
CA VAL A 200 23.06 -16.17 8.46
C VAL A 200 23.63 -16.73 7.16
N CYS A 201 23.55 -16.00 6.05
CA CYS A 201 24.13 -16.42 4.78
C CYS A 201 25.64 -16.67 4.91
N LYS A 202 26.39 -15.80 5.59
CA LYS A 202 27.82 -15.99 5.85
C LYS A 202 28.09 -17.24 6.69
N LYS A 203 27.30 -17.46 7.75
CA LYS A 203 27.43 -18.63 8.63
C LYS A 203 27.22 -19.96 7.89
N PHE A 204 26.33 -19.99 6.91
CA PHE A 204 25.99 -21.19 6.13
C PHE A 204 26.60 -21.20 4.73
N ASP A 205 27.65 -20.41 4.48
CA ASP A 205 28.34 -20.32 3.19
C ASP A 205 27.38 -20.19 1.99
N THR A 206 26.37 -19.33 2.15
CA THR A 206 25.29 -19.11 1.20
C THR A 206 25.47 -17.75 0.53
N LYS A 207 25.36 -17.69 -0.80
CA LYS A 207 25.40 -16.44 -1.57
C LYS A 207 24.27 -15.52 -1.12
N PHE A 208 24.59 -14.24 -0.87
CA PHE A 208 23.61 -13.22 -0.49
C PHE A 208 23.57 -12.10 -1.53
N ILE A 209 22.38 -11.81 -2.06
CA ILE A 209 22.13 -10.67 -2.94
C ILE A 209 21.10 -9.76 -2.27
N HIS A 210 21.49 -8.53 -1.98
CA HIS A 210 20.61 -7.52 -1.41
C HIS A 210 20.20 -6.50 -2.49
N ILE A 211 18.89 -6.31 -2.68
CA ILE A 211 18.35 -5.30 -3.59
C ILE A 211 18.19 -3.98 -2.82
N SER A 212 18.87 -2.94 -3.28
CA SER A 212 18.83 -1.59 -2.72
C SER A 212 18.20 -0.60 -3.72
N THR A 213 18.42 0.69 -3.54
CA THR A 213 17.68 1.76 -4.22
C THR A 213 18.60 2.92 -4.63
N ASP A 214 18.16 3.67 -5.64
CA ASP A 214 18.64 5.01 -5.98
C ASP A 214 18.48 6.05 -4.86
N TYR A 215 17.57 5.83 -3.92
CA TYR A 215 17.26 6.77 -2.84
C TYR A 215 18.38 6.90 -1.79
N VAL A 216 19.46 6.10 -1.91
CA VAL A 216 20.68 6.26 -1.11
C VAL A 216 21.48 7.52 -1.51
N PHE A 217 21.15 8.14 -2.65
CA PHE A 217 21.76 9.38 -3.14
C PHE A 217 20.85 10.60 -2.87
N ASP A 218 21.44 11.81 -2.84
CA ASP A 218 20.68 13.05 -2.60
C ASP A 218 19.96 13.58 -3.83
N GLY A 219 20.39 13.12 -5.01
CA GLY A 219 19.83 13.52 -6.28
C GLY A 219 20.27 14.89 -6.79
N THR A 220 21.41 15.39 -6.33
CA THR A 220 21.99 16.67 -6.75
C THR A 220 23.01 16.55 -7.89
N ALA A 221 23.39 15.33 -8.26
CA ALA A 221 24.32 15.09 -9.36
C ALA A 221 23.77 15.54 -10.72
N THR A 222 24.69 15.91 -11.60
CA THR A 222 24.42 16.27 -13.01
C THR A 222 24.89 15.19 -13.99
N VAL A 223 25.51 14.13 -13.48
CA VAL A 223 26.01 12.98 -14.23
C VAL A 223 25.57 11.68 -13.53
N PRO A 224 25.47 10.56 -14.25
CA PRO A 224 25.04 9.29 -13.66
C PRO A 224 25.90 8.85 -12.46
N TYR A 225 25.26 8.41 -11.38
CA TYR A 225 25.95 7.96 -10.17
C TYR A 225 26.72 6.66 -10.41
N THR A 226 27.96 6.64 -9.95
CA THR A 226 28.80 5.44 -9.91
C THR A 226 28.65 4.74 -8.56
N GLU A 227 29.06 3.48 -8.45
CA GLU A 227 29.00 2.76 -7.17
C GLU A 227 29.90 3.34 -6.09
N THR A 228 30.89 4.15 -6.48
CA THR A 228 31.81 4.90 -5.60
C THR A 228 31.34 6.32 -5.28
N SER A 229 30.24 6.78 -5.88
CA SER A 229 29.67 8.09 -5.56
C SER A 229 29.23 8.13 -4.09
N THR A 230 29.44 9.26 -3.42
CA THR A 230 29.05 9.45 -2.02
C THR A 230 27.53 9.34 -1.86
N THR A 231 27.08 8.49 -0.94
CA THR A 231 25.68 8.34 -0.58
C THR A 231 25.26 9.42 0.41
N ASN A 232 24.06 9.98 0.23
CA ASN A 232 23.51 11.06 1.06
C ASN A 232 21.97 11.08 0.95
N PRO A 233 21.25 10.13 1.56
CA PRO A 233 19.81 9.97 1.35
C PRO A 233 19.02 11.19 1.85
N VAL A 234 18.05 11.64 1.05
CA VAL A 234 17.19 12.83 1.35
C VAL A 234 15.87 12.49 2.05
N ASN A 235 15.60 11.21 2.30
CA ASN A 235 14.39 10.70 2.98
C ASN A 235 14.72 9.47 3.83
N LEU A 236 13.80 9.12 4.74
CA LEU A 236 14.00 8.03 5.70
C LEU A 236 14.02 6.65 5.04
N TYR A 237 13.32 6.47 3.91
CA TYR A 237 13.41 5.23 3.12
C TYR A 237 14.83 5.00 2.61
N GLY A 238 15.43 5.99 1.94
CA GLY A 238 16.81 5.94 1.46
C GLY A 238 17.82 5.70 2.58
N ALA A 239 17.63 6.37 3.72
CA ALA A 239 18.47 6.17 4.90
C ALA A 239 18.37 4.74 5.45
N SER A 240 17.16 4.20 5.57
CA SER A 240 16.96 2.82 6.05
C SER A 240 17.52 1.76 5.08
N LYS A 241 17.49 2.03 3.77
CA LYS A 241 18.07 1.15 2.74
C LYS A 241 19.60 1.20 2.75
N LEU A 242 20.19 2.39 2.92
CA LEU A 242 21.63 2.56 3.09
C LEU A 242 22.16 1.88 4.36
N GLU A 243 21.39 1.91 5.44
CA GLU A 243 21.68 1.13 6.64
C GLU A 243 21.73 -0.38 6.31
N GLY A 244 20.77 -0.87 5.52
CA GLY A 244 20.78 -2.25 5.02
C GLY A 244 22.03 -2.63 4.23
N GLU A 245 22.49 -1.74 3.34
CA GLU A 245 23.76 -1.94 2.61
C GLU A 245 24.94 -2.05 3.58
N THR A 246 25.00 -1.16 4.57
CA THR A 246 26.07 -1.11 5.57
C THR A 246 26.09 -2.39 6.42
N GLN A 247 24.93 -2.81 6.91
CA GLN A 247 24.76 -4.04 7.69
C GLN A 247 25.08 -5.30 6.86
N ALA A 248 24.65 -5.35 5.60
CA ALA A 248 24.94 -6.47 4.71
C ALA A 248 26.45 -6.66 4.53
N LEU A 249 27.18 -5.59 4.20
CA LEU A 249 28.63 -5.62 3.99
C LEU A 249 29.39 -5.88 5.29
N HIS A 250 28.91 -5.37 6.42
CA HIS A 250 29.53 -5.61 7.73
C HIS A 250 29.52 -7.10 8.09
N TYR A 251 28.36 -7.77 7.98
CA TYR A 251 28.22 -9.17 8.36
C TYR A 251 28.61 -10.16 7.27
N ASN A 252 28.53 -9.77 6.00
CA ASN A 252 28.92 -10.59 4.87
C ASN A 252 29.62 -9.74 3.79
N PRO A 253 30.93 -9.50 3.91
CA PRO A 253 31.71 -8.76 2.91
C PRO A 253 31.69 -9.38 1.51
N ASP A 254 31.34 -10.67 1.41
CA ASP A 254 31.22 -11.39 0.16
C ASP A 254 29.83 -11.22 -0.48
N CYS A 255 28.93 -10.39 0.06
CA CYS A 255 27.61 -10.18 -0.54
C CYS A 255 27.65 -9.36 -1.83
N ILE A 256 26.57 -9.46 -2.62
CA ILE A 256 26.28 -8.54 -3.73
C ILE A 256 25.18 -7.58 -3.29
N ILE A 257 25.36 -6.30 -3.54
CA ILE A 257 24.31 -5.28 -3.43
C ILE A 257 23.97 -4.79 -4.84
N ILE A 258 22.70 -4.82 -5.22
CA ILE A 258 22.23 -4.27 -6.49
C ILE A 258 21.33 -3.08 -6.18
N ARG A 259 21.78 -1.86 -6.46
CA ARG A 259 20.93 -0.66 -6.40
C ARG A 259 20.12 -0.58 -7.69
N THR A 260 18.80 -0.45 -7.56
CA THR A 260 17.86 -0.33 -8.68
C THR A 260 16.97 0.89 -8.50
N SER A 261 16.32 1.34 -9.57
CA SER A 261 15.43 2.51 -9.56
C SER A 261 14.09 2.20 -10.24
N TRP A 262 13.03 2.86 -9.78
CA TRP A 262 11.75 2.96 -10.49
C TRP A 262 11.21 1.60 -10.96
N VAL A 263 11.19 0.62 -10.06
CA VAL A 263 10.82 -0.76 -10.40
C VAL A 263 9.33 -0.87 -10.71
N TYR A 264 8.98 -1.47 -11.85
CA TYR A 264 7.61 -1.77 -12.26
C TYR A 264 7.48 -3.20 -12.77
N SER A 265 6.26 -3.76 -12.73
CA SER A 265 6.00 -5.10 -13.25
C SER A 265 4.52 -5.32 -13.60
N SER A 266 4.19 -6.48 -14.18
CA SER A 266 2.80 -6.91 -14.35
C SER A 266 2.12 -7.28 -13.03
N TYR A 267 2.89 -7.45 -11.95
CA TYR A 267 2.44 -7.78 -10.61
C TYR A 267 2.59 -6.59 -9.65
N GLY A 268 1.81 -6.63 -8.57
CA GLY A 268 1.83 -5.63 -7.51
C GLY A 268 1.46 -4.23 -7.99
N LYS A 269 1.47 -3.27 -7.06
CA LYS A 269 1.21 -1.85 -7.37
C LYS A 269 2.49 -1.18 -7.87
N ASN A 270 2.40 -0.43 -8.97
CA ASN A 270 3.51 0.36 -9.51
C ASN A 270 2.99 1.53 -10.36
N PHE A 271 3.91 2.37 -10.84
CA PHE A 271 3.59 3.56 -11.62
C PHE A 271 2.87 3.24 -12.94
N VAL A 272 3.26 2.18 -13.65
CA VAL A 272 2.62 1.79 -14.93
C VAL A 272 1.14 1.48 -14.74
N LYS A 273 0.81 0.59 -13.79
CA LYS A 273 -0.59 0.27 -13.48
C LYS A 273 -1.36 1.48 -12.97
N THR A 274 -0.73 2.34 -12.17
CA THR A 274 -1.34 3.58 -11.69
C THR A 274 -1.70 4.52 -12.83
N MET A 275 -0.80 4.69 -13.81
CA MET A 275 -1.06 5.50 -15.00
C MET A 275 -2.16 4.92 -15.87
N LEU A 276 -2.13 3.61 -16.18
CA LEU A 276 -3.19 2.95 -16.95
C LEU A 276 -4.57 3.20 -16.34
N ARG A 277 -4.70 2.98 -15.03
CA ARG A 277 -5.95 3.20 -14.29
C ARG A 277 -6.38 4.67 -14.31
N LEU A 278 -5.50 5.60 -13.98
CA LEU A 278 -5.85 7.03 -13.99
C LEU A 278 -6.23 7.52 -15.40
N MET A 279 -5.58 6.99 -16.44
CA MET A 279 -5.88 7.31 -17.84
C MET A 279 -7.18 6.69 -18.35
N SER A 280 -7.69 5.63 -17.73
CA SER A 280 -9.03 5.10 -18.02
C SER A 280 -10.13 5.84 -17.24
N GLU A 281 -9.80 6.40 -16.08
CA GLU A 281 -10.76 7.08 -15.20
C GLU A 281 -10.89 8.58 -15.48
N ARG A 282 -9.91 9.21 -16.13
CA ARG A 282 -9.81 10.67 -16.24
C ARG A 282 -9.48 11.13 -17.65
N ASN A 283 -9.99 12.31 -18.00
CA ASN A 283 -9.64 12.98 -19.25
C ASN A 283 -8.23 13.58 -19.23
N GLU A 284 -7.69 13.89 -18.05
CA GLU A 284 -6.34 14.41 -17.90
C GLU A 284 -5.66 13.96 -16.60
N VAL A 285 -4.33 13.90 -16.64
CA VAL A 285 -3.44 13.63 -15.50
C VAL A 285 -2.28 14.62 -15.49
N LYS A 286 -1.78 14.94 -14.30
CA LYS A 286 -0.60 15.80 -14.10
C LYS A 286 0.54 14.96 -13.56
N VAL A 287 1.72 15.05 -14.16
CA VAL A 287 2.87 14.19 -13.85
C VAL A 287 4.14 15.02 -13.77
N VAL A 288 4.98 14.72 -12.78
CA VAL A 288 6.22 15.48 -12.52
C VAL A 288 7.24 15.33 -13.66
N ASP A 289 7.83 16.44 -14.08
CA ASP A 289 8.78 16.51 -15.23
C ASP A 289 10.22 16.87 -14.83
N ASP A 290 10.45 17.25 -13.58
CA ASP A 290 11.72 17.71 -13.03
C ASP A 290 12.42 16.66 -12.12
N GLN A 291 11.99 15.39 -12.21
CA GLN A 291 12.60 14.24 -11.55
C GLN A 291 13.03 13.21 -12.60
N PHE A 292 14.34 13.00 -12.72
CA PHE A 292 14.96 12.17 -13.75
C PHE A 292 15.53 10.88 -13.19
N GLY A 293 15.32 9.79 -13.92
CA GLY A 293 15.80 8.46 -13.55
C GLY A 293 15.70 7.49 -14.72
N SER A 294 15.72 6.20 -14.39
CA SER A 294 15.59 5.11 -15.34
C SER A 294 14.58 4.08 -14.80
N PRO A 295 13.43 3.87 -15.47
CA PRO A 295 12.50 2.79 -15.12
C PRO A 295 13.18 1.43 -15.19
N THR A 296 12.82 0.53 -14.27
CA THR A 296 13.34 -0.85 -14.28
C THR A 296 12.19 -1.84 -14.31
N TYR A 297 12.10 -2.63 -15.38
CA TYR A 297 11.17 -3.73 -15.44
C TYR A 297 11.68 -4.87 -14.55
N ALA A 298 10.87 -5.30 -13.58
CA ALA A 298 11.27 -6.30 -12.61
C ALA A 298 11.70 -7.63 -13.26
N ALA A 299 11.15 -7.97 -14.44
CA ALA A 299 11.54 -9.17 -15.16
C ALA A 299 12.97 -9.10 -15.71
N ASP A 300 13.42 -7.93 -16.16
CA ASP A 300 14.79 -7.74 -16.65
C ASP A 300 15.80 -7.75 -15.50
N LEU A 301 15.46 -7.10 -14.39
CA LEU A 301 16.24 -7.19 -13.15
C LEU A 301 16.34 -8.65 -12.67
N ALA A 302 15.24 -9.39 -12.67
CA ALA A 302 15.23 -10.80 -12.29
C ALA A 302 16.13 -11.64 -13.21
N LYS A 303 16.07 -11.41 -14.53
CA LYS A 303 16.95 -12.07 -15.50
C LYS A 303 18.43 -11.77 -15.20
N ALA A 304 18.77 -10.50 -14.99
CA ALA A 304 20.13 -10.10 -14.63
C ALA A 304 20.62 -10.79 -13.34
N ILE A 305 19.75 -10.91 -12.33
CA ILE A 305 20.07 -11.63 -11.09
C ILE A 305 20.36 -13.11 -11.35
N LEU A 306 19.58 -13.78 -12.21
CA LEU A 306 19.83 -15.19 -12.58
C LEU A 306 21.19 -15.38 -13.26
N ASP A 307 21.56 -14.45 -14.14
CA ASP A 307 22.87 -14.45 -14.80
C ASP A 307 24.01 -14.20 -13.78
N ILE A 308 23.81 -13.26 -12.85
CA ILE A 308 24.77 -12.92 -11.78
C ILE A 308 25.02 -14.10 -10.83
N ILE A 309 23.97 -14.85 -10.45
CA ILE A 309 24.10 -15.98 -9.52
C ILE A 309 25.07 -17.05 -10.05
N SER A 310 25.08 -17.24 -11.37
CA SER A 310 25.93 -18.21 -12.07
C SER A 310 27.42 -17.81 -12.05
N ASN A 311 27.73 -16.51 -12.02
CA ASN A 311 29.07 -15.97 -11.99
C ASN A 311 29.25 -14.95 -10.84
N TYR A 312 28.93 -15.39 -9.63
CA TYR A 312 28.83 -14.53 -8.46
C TYR A 312 30.15 -13.83 -8.11
N LYS A 313 30.15 -12.49 -8.12
CA LYS A 313 31.29 -11.64 -7.75
C LYS A 313 30.84 -10.60 -6.73
N PRO A 314 31.36 -10.61 -5.49
CA PRO A 314 30.96 -9.68 -4.45
C PRO A 314 31.13 -8.21 -4.84
N GLY A 315 30.27 -7.36 -4.30
CA GLY A 315 30.37 -5.91 -4.45
C GLY A 315 29.03 -5.22 -4.67
N ILE A 316 29.10 -3.90 -4.76
CA ILE A 316 27.97 -3.04 -5.08
C ILE A 316 27.91 -2.87 -6.60
N TYR A 317 26.72 -2.97 -7.18
CA TYR A 317 26.43 -2.77 -8.59
C TYR A 317 25.17 -1.93 -8.77
N HIS A 318 25.11 -1.14 -9.83
CA HIS A 318 23.90 -0.45 -10.23
C HIS A 318 23.21 -1.17 -11.40
N TYR A 319 21.88 -1.31 -11.34
CA TYR A 319 21.08 -1.86 -12.43
C TYR A 319 19.78 -1.07 -12.62
N SER A 320 19.53 -0.69 -13.86
CA SER A 320 18.22 -0.22 -14.35
C SER A 320 18.17 -0.47 -15.85
N ASN A 321 16.98 -0.47 -16.47
CA ASN A 321 16.93 -0.49 -17.93
C ASN A 321 17.65 0.75 -18.52
N ASP A 322 18.02 0.68 -19.80
CA ASP A 322 18.77 1.75 -20.44
C ASP A 322 17.91 2.94 -20.86
N GLY A 323 18.47 4.16 -20.72
CA GLY A 323 17.85 5.46 -21.01
C GLY A 323 17.54 6.31 -19.76
N VAL A 324 17.45 7.63 -19.98
CA VAL A 324 17.20 8.65 -18.95
C VAL A 324 15.92 9.39 -19.29
N ILE A 325 14.96 9.39 -18.37
CA ILE A 325 13.65 10.01 -18.59
C ILE A 325 13.10 10.62 -17.30
N SER A 326 12.14 11.54 -17.45
CA SER A 326 11.28 11.98 -16.36
C SER A 326 10.09 11.03 -16.12
N TRP A 327 9.38 11.20 -15.00
CA TRP A 327 8.10 10.51 -14.80
C TRP A 327 7.06 10.92 -15.84
N TYR A 328 7.07 12.18 -16.28
CA TYR A 328 6.23 12.68 -17.37
C TYR A 328 6.49 11.93 -18.67
N ASP A 329 7.76 11.79 -19.08
CA ASP A 329 8.13 11.03 -20.29
C ASP A 329 7.67 9.58 -20.20
N PHE A 330 7.78 8.98 -19.00
CA PHE A 330 7.32 7.62 -18.77
C PHE A 330 5.78 7.50 -18.92
N ALA A 331 5.03 8.44 -18.34
CA ALA A 331 3.58 8.51 -18.49
C ALA A 331 3.15 8.73 -19.96
N VAL A 332 3.85 9.60 -20.70
CA VAL A 332 3.60 9.80 -22.14
C VAL A 332 3.83 8.51 -22.91
N ALA A 333 4.89 7.75 -22.63
CA ALA A 333 5.12 6.48 -23.29
C ALA A 333 4.07 5.42 -22.95
N ILE A 334 3.62 5.35 -21.69
CA ILE A 334 2.51 4.48 -21.28
C ILE A 334 1.25 4.84 -22.07
N LYS A 335 0.88 6.12 -22.12
CA LYS A 335 -0.26 6.62 -22.91
C LYS A 335 -0.15 6.20 -24.38
N THR A 336 1.01 6.40 -25.00
CA THR A 336 1.22 6.08 -26.42
C THR A 336 1.05 4.58 -26.68
N ILE A 337 1.65 3.72 -25.84
CA ILE A 337 1.60 2.27 -26.06
C ILE A 337 0.20 1.71 -25.74
N SER A 338 -0.48 2.26 -24.74
CA SER A 338 -1.83 1.83 -24.35
C SER A 338 -2.95 2.47 -25.19
N ASN A 339 -2.62 3.29 -26.19
CA ASN A 339 -3.55 4.04 -27.02
C ASN A 339 -4.58 4.86 -26.22
N SER A 340 -4.18 5.44 -25.07
CA SER A 340 -5.09 6.26 -24.27
C SER A 340 -5.27 7.66 -24.85
N ASN A 341 -6.50 8.18 -24.78
CA ASN A 341 -6.84 9.55 -25.15
C ASN A 341 -6.63 10.56 -24.01
N CYS A 342 -6.29 10.11 -22.80
CA CYS A 342 -6.07 10.97 -21.64
C CYS A 342 -4.96 12.00 -21.89
N ALA A 343 -5.17 13.28 -21.57
CA ALA A 343 -4.12 14.31 -21.64
C ALA A 343 -3.12 14.14 -20.49
N VAL A 344 -1.82 14.23 -20.78
CA VAL A 344 -0.76 14.17 -19.77
C VAL A 344 -0.10 15.53 -19.73
N HIS A 345 -0.18 16.21 -18.59
CA HIS A 345 0.38 17.54 -18.38
C HIS A 345 1.61 17.45 -17.50
N ALA A 346 2.69 18.09 -17.94
CA ALA A 346 3.90 18.23 -17.16
C ALA A 346 3.70 19.23 -16.01
N ILE A 347 4.18 18.89 -14.81
CA ILE A 347 4.19 19.79 -13.66
C ILE A 347 5.55 19.72 -12.94
N PRO A 348 6.01 20.80 -12.29
CA PRO A 348 7.18 20.72 -11.42
C PRO A 348 6.84 20.01 -10.11
N THR A 349 7.85 19.45 -9.43
CA THR A 349 7.73 18.80 -8.12
C THR A 349 7.07 19.71 -7.08
N SER A 350 7.28 21.03 -7.18
CA SER A 350 6.67 22.03 -6.27
C SER A 350 5.13 22.06 -6.32
N GLN A 351 4.51 21.58 -7.41
CA GLN A 351 3.06 21.48 -7.55
C GLN A 351 2.50 20.12 -7.09
N TYR A 352 3.35 19.18 -6.67
CA TYR A 352 2.95 17.86 -6.19
C TYR A 352 3.71 17.47 -4.90
N PRO A 353 3.41 18.14 -3.77
CA PRO A 353 4.11 17.88 -2.52
C PRO A 353 3.77 16.48 -2.00
N LEU A 354 4.81 15.69 -1.73
CA LEU A 354 4.73 14.36 -1.11
C LEU A 354 5.37 14.38 0.29
N PRO A 355 4.99 13.46 1.20
CA PRO A 355 5.59 13.38 2.52
C PRO A 355 7.11 13.18 2.50
N ALA A 356 7.61 12.23 1.71
CA ALA A 356 9.05 12.05 1.53
C ALA A 356 9.58 12.88 0.36
N LYS A 357 10.72 13.55 0.57
CA LYS A 357 11.44 14.25 -0.50
C LYS A 357 11.93 13.26 -1.55
N ARG A 358 11.83 13.62 -2.83
CA ARG A 358 12.28 12.81 -3.96
C ARG A 358 13.53 13.44 -4.58
N PRO A 359 14.55 12.64 -4.96
CA PRO A 359 15.73 13.16 -5.65
C PRO A 359 15.33 13.69 -7.04
N HIS A 360 15.88 14.84 -7.44
CA HIS A 360 15.67 15.39 -8.79
C HIS A 360 16.40 14.58 -9.86
N TYR A 361 17.52 13.93 -9.52
CA TYR A 361 18.30 13.12 -10.44
C TYR A 361 18.72 11.80 -9.80
N SER A 362 18.40 10.67 -10.39
CA SER A 362 18.61 9.33 -9.80
C SER A 362 19.21 8.31 -10.77
N VAL A 363 19.83 8.79 -11.86
CA VAL A 363 20.35 7.95 -12.94
C VAL A 363 21.65 7.26 -12.51
N PHE A 364 21.80 5.98 -12.85
CA PHE A 364 23.01 5.22 -12.59
C PHE A 364 23.95 5.10 -13.81
N ASN A 365 25.26 5.17 -13.54
CA ASN A 365 26.25 4.54 -14.40
C ASN A 365 26.16 3.02 -14.19
N LYS A 366 26.12 2.24 -15.28
CA LYS A 366 25.92 0.78 -15.26
C LYS A 366 27.12 0.02 -15.86
N GLU A 367 28.23 0.69 -16.17
CA GLU A 367 29.39 0.08 -16.83
C GLU A 367 29.97 -1.08 -16.02
N LYS A 368 30.04 -0.94 -14.70
CA LYS A 368 30.59 -1.96 -13.80
C LYS A 368 29.83 -3.27 -13.90
N ILE A 369 28.50 -3.26 -13.82
CA ILE A 369 27.69 -4.48 -13.89
C ILE A 369 27.75 -5.13 -15.28
N ILE A 370 27.73 -4.31 -16.33
CA ILE A 370 27.84 -4.76 -17.72
C ILE A 370 29.18 -5.47 -17.93
N GLN A 371 30.30 -4.85 -17.56
CA GLN A 371 31.63 -5.43 -17.77
C GLN A 371 31.87 -6.66 -16.89
N THR A 372 31.40 -6.64 -15.65
CA THR A 372 31.67 -7.70 -14.68
C THR A 372 30.98 -9.02 -15.03
N PHE A 373 29.73 -8.92 -15.49
CA PHE A 373 28.84 -10.05 -15.73
C PHE A 373 28.47 -10.23 -17.20
N GLN A 374 28.99 -9.39 -18.10
CA GLN A 374 28.72 -9.41 -19.55
C GLN A 374 27.21 -9.31 -19.86
N LEU A 375 26.50 -8.47 -19.10
CA LEU A 375 25.05 -8.30 -19.24
C LEU A 375 24.71 -7.39 -20.43
N GLU A 376 23.68 -7.78 -21.16
CA GLU A 376 22.97 -6.90 -22.08
C GLU A 376 21.78 -6.26 -21.36
N ILE A 377 21.78 -4.94 -21.22
CA ILE A 377 20.73 -4.20 -20.55
C ILE A 377 19.75 -3.66 -21.61
N PRO A 378 18.48 -4.10 -21.61
CA PRO A 378 17.52 -3.63 -22.61
C PRO A 378 17.10 -2.19 -22.35
N GLY A 379 16.69 -1.50 -23.41
CA GLY A 379 16.14 -0.15 -23.32
C GLY A 379 14.82 -0.12 -22.54
N TRP A 380 14.59 0.93 -21.76
CA TRP A 380 13.40 1.04 -20.90
C TRP A 380 12.09 0.96 -21.70
N LYS A 381 12.06 1.50 -22.92
CA LYS A 381 10.84 1.55 -23.75
C LYS A 381 10.46 0.18 -24.33
N GLU A 382 11.46 -0.63 -24.70
CA GLU A 382 11.24 -2.02 -25.12
C GLU A 382 10.68 -2.85 -23.96
N SER A 383 11.29 -2.67 -22.78
CA SER A 383 10.91 -3.35 -21.54
C SER A 383 9.50 -2.94 -21.08
N LEU A 384 9.15 -1.66 -21.25
CA LEU A 384 7.81 -1.15 -20.98
C LEU A 384 6.78 -1.82 -21.88
N LYS A 385 7.07 -1.95 -23.17
CA LYS A 385 6.19 -2.64 -24.13
C LYS A 385 5.95 -4.09 -23.70
N LYS A 386 6.99 -4.85 -23.34
CA LYS A 386 6.85 -6.22 -22.82
C LYS A 386 5.98 -6.32 -21.57
N CYS A 387 6.01 -5.30 -20.70
CA CYS A 387 5.14 -5.25 -19.53
C CYS A 387 3.68 -4.94 -19.91
N LEU A 388 3.46 -4.00 -20.83
CA LEU A 388 2.13 -3.60 -21.28
C LEU A 388 1.44 -4.69 -22.11
N ASP A 389 2.18 -5.43 -22.93
CA ASP A 389 1.68 -6.60 -23.69
C ASP A 389 1.12 -7.72 -22.76
N LYS A 390 1.45 -7.70 -21.46
CA LYS A 390 0.89 -8.63 -20.46
C LYS A 390 -0.28 -8.05 -19.68
N LEU A 391 -0.49 -6.74 -19.73
CA LEU A 391 -1.50 -6.02 -18.94
C LEU A 391 -2.71 -5.61 -19.77
N LEU A 392 -2.52 -5.41 -21.07
CA LEU A 392 -3.54 -5.09 -22.07
C LEU A 392 -3.92 -6.37 -22.82
#